data_AF-A0A6G6Z9L5-F1
#
_entry.id   AF-A0A6G6Z9L5-F1
#
_cell.length_a   1.000
_cell.length_b   1.000
_cell.length_c   1.000
_cell.angle_alpha   90.00
_cell.angle_beta   90.00
_cell.angle_gamma   90.00
#
_symmetry.space_group_name_H-M   'P 1'
#
loop_
_entity.id
_entity.type
_entity.pdbx_description
1 polymer ?
#
loop_
_entity_poly.entity_id
_entity_poly.type
_entity_poly.pdbx_seq_one_letter_code
_entity_poly.pdbx_strand_id
1 'polypeptide(L)'
;MIGRWWSRTDVFLHAYLVMVLGCIYFLFNFVEGISFAERAGESSLFRGAWLLLYVLLMLHIAVDRTRFGLLLLHSHLYLAFVAFAVVSLALSADPAGSSVKFAMYLLTTMFSAWVVISCPVDRLVDTLFRIGIVVLIVHVLLFPVIGSEWNYDALNRPTVLGTQAYAGVFGHKNLAGAFFGLMVLICFVRMLAGPRRQFGWSLLLMGCHFVALAAAGSAGPLISMLTTVAVTFGLLLVVLGRRGAASIYWLGLASFALVVLVVPSDYLYALVGRSGNLTGRSFLWSVWPHFFWQHPWLGYGFSGFFNELPNSPANELTSMAPWNTEFGSFENSYLDAFLQFGLLGGALYVLLLARALWNSIVFTFERRGMYWLAPFAMLLFVVIASANDSSQLLHNYFGCVLVFWCYFGPEARLQMAPRRAFTRLRASAA
;
A
#
# COMPACT_ATOMS: atom_id res chain seq x y z
N MET A 1 -2.63 24.66 24.48
CA MET A 1 -2.55 24.28 23.05
C MET A 1 -2.67 22.77 22.81
N ILE A 2 -2.19 21.92 23.71
CA ILE A 2 -2.29 20.44 23.61
C ILE A 2 -3.74 19.92 23.72
N GLY A 3 -4.59 20.52 24.56
CA GLY A 3 -6.00 20.11 24.68
C GLY A 3 -6.86 20.35 23.42
N ARG A 4 -6.53 21.36 22.59
CA ARG A 4 -7.17 21.59 21.28
C ARG A 4 -6.65 20.63 20.19
N TRP A 5 -5.55 19.92 20.46
CA TRP A 5 -4.97 18.92 19.56
C TRP A 5 -5.71 17.59 19.66
N TRP A 6 -6.14 17.22 20.87
CA TRP A 6 -6.92 16.00 21.17
C TRP A 6 -8.40 16.11 20.75
N SER A 7 -9.01 17.30 20.82
CA SER A 7 -10.44 17.47 20.44
C SER A 7 -10.71 17.44 18.92
N ARG A 8 -9.68 17.29 18.09
CA ARG A 8 -9.78 17.20 16.61
C ARG A 8 -9.10 15.95 16.03
N THR A 9 -8.51 15.11 16.88
CA THR A 9 -7.84 13.88 16.44
C THR A 9 -8.87 12.78 16.39
N ASP A 10 -9.16 12.31 15.18
CA ASP A 10 -9.95 11.10 14.98
C ASP A 10 -9.09 9.91 15.41
N VAL A 11 -9.27 9.48 16.67
CA VAL A 11 -8.50 8.39 17.29
C VAL A 11 -8.63 7.11 16.49
N PHE A 12 -9.83 6.83 15.96
CA PHE A 12 -10.07 5.64 15.15
C PHE A 12 -9.26 5.69 13.85
N LEU A 13 -9.28 6.82 13.12
CA LEU A 13 -8.44 6.99 11.91
C LEU A 13 -6.95 6.75 12.22
N HIS A 14 -6.42 7.33 13.30
CA HIS A 14 -5.01 7.20 13.64
C HIS A 14 -4.65 5.76 14.02
N ALA A 15 -5.45 5.12 14.87
CA ALA A 15 -5.23 3.75 15.31
C ALA A 15 -5.26 2.78 14.12
N TYR A 16 -6.24 2.94 13.22
CA TYR A 16 -6.35 2.09 12.04
C TYR A 16 -5.18 2.32 11.09
N LEU A 17 -4.81 3.57 10.80
CA LEU A 17 -3.67 3.90 9.92
C LEU A 17 -2.35 3.35 10.46
N VAL A 18 -2.07 3.51 11.75
CA VAL A 18 -0.85 2.98 12.39
C VAL A 18 -0.77 1.46 12.27
N MET A 19 -1.91 0.76 12.36
CA MET A 19 -2.00 -0.69 12.19
C MET A 19 -1.77 -1.11 10.73
N VAL A 20 -2.45 -0.50 9.75
CA VAL A 20 -2.27 -0.86 8.31
C VAL A 20 -0.92 -0.44 7.73
N LEU A 21 -0.27 0.57 8.31
CA LEU A 21 1.10 0.98 7.97
C LEU A 21 2.15 0.10 8.66
N GLY A 22 1.74 -0.77 9.58
CA GLY A 22 2.61 -1.68 10.31
C GLY A 22 3.63 -1.00 11.23
N CYS A 23 3.34 0.22 11.69
CA CYS A 23 4.30 1.02 12.47
C CYS A 23 4.52 0.52 13.91
N ILE A 24 3.71 -0.45 14.36
CA ILE A 24 3.72 -0.96 15.73
C ILE A 24 3.99 -2.46 15.82
N TYR A 25 4.45 -3.10 14.74
CA TYR A 25 4.74 -4.54 14.71
C TYR A 25 5.70 -4.96 15.83
N PHE A 26 6.73 -4.15 16.08
CA PHE A 26 7.70 -4.40 17.14
C PHE A 26 7.07 -4.53 18.54
N LEU A 27 6.00 -3.79 18.84
CA LEU A 27 5.33 -3.85 20.15
C LEU A 27 4.67 -5.21 20.44
N PHE A 28 4.44 -6.02 19.40
CA PHE A 28 3.82 -7.34 19.52
C PHE A 28 4.81 -8.47 19.26
N ASN A 29 6.10 -8.17 19.22
CA ASN A 29 7.17 -9.12 18.89
C ASN A 29 7.71 -9.84 20.14
N PHE A 30 6.83 -10.46 20.92
CA PHE A 30 7.20 -11.16 22.16
C PHE A 30 7.10 -12.69 22.08
N VAL A 31 6.66 -13.22 20.94
CA VAL A 31 6.59 -14.68 20.69
C VAL A 31 7.97 -15.17 20.28
N GLU A 32 8.51 -16.17 20.97
CA GLU A 32 9.81 -16.78 20.66
C GLU A 32 9.65 -18.05 19.81
N GLY A 33 10.74 -18.50 19.17
CA GLY A 33 10.77 -19.74 18.39
C GLY A 33 10.30 -19.66 16.93
N ILE A 34 9.83 -18.49 16.47
CA ILE A 34 9.42 -18.24 15.07
C ILE A 34 10.11 -17.01 14.49
N SER A 35 10.02 -16.85 13.15
CA SER A 35 10.68 -15.77 12.42
C SER A 35 10.19 -14.40 12.89
N PHE A 36 11.10 -13.40 12.95
CA PHE A 36 10.77 -12.07 13.48
C PHE A 36 9.57 -11.42 12.78
N ALA A 37 9.40 -11.70 11.48
CA ALA A 37 8.31 -11.16 10.68
C ALA A 37 6.94 -11.76 11.04
N GLU A 38 6.89 -13.00 11.54
CA GLU A 38 5.65 -13.72 11.87
C GLU A 38 5.17 -13.45 13.31
N ARG A 39 6.08 -13.12 14.23
CA ARG A 39 5.78 -13.00 15.67
C ARG A 39 4.60 -12.11 16.01
N ALA A 40 4.49 -10.96 15.36
CA ALA A 40 3.39 -10.04 15.58
C ALA A 40 2.05 -10.67 15.16
N GLY A 41 2.03 -11.43 14.07
CA GLY A 41 0.83 -12.14 13.58
C GLY A 41 0.33 -13.20 14.55
N GLU A 42 1.22 -13.86 15.28
CA GLU A 42 0.89 -14.87 16.29
C GLU A 42 0.51 -14.28 17.66
N SER A 43 0.76 -12.99 17.87
CA SER A 43 0.39 -12.31 19.10
C SER A 43 -1.14 -12.20 19.27
N SER A 44 -1.66 -12.77 20.35
CA SER A 44 -3.08 -12.63 20.72
C SER A 44 -3.49 -11.17 20.93
N LEU A 45 -2.59 -10.33 21.43
CA LEU A 45 -2.84 -8.91 21.63
C LEU A 45 -2.94 -8.16 20.28
N PHE A 46 -2.08 -8.49 19.32
CA PHE A 46 -2.14 -7.92 17.98
C PHE A 46 -3.43 -8.30 17.25
N ARG A 47 -3.81 -9.59 17.32
CA ARG A 47 -5.10 -10.08 16.78
C ARG A 47 -6.29 -9.41 17.48
N GLY A 48 -6.24 -9.24 18.80
CA GLY A 48 -7.26 -8.53 19.56
C GLY A 48 -7.42 -7.06 19.16
N ALA A 49 -6.31 -6.37 18.89
CA ALA A 49 -6.32 -4.99 18.40
C ALA A 49 -6.98 -4.88 17.02
N TRP A 50 -6.69 -5.81 16.10
CA TRP A 50 -7.36 -5.88 14.80
C TRP A 50 -8.86 -6.13 14.92
N LEU A 51 -9.26 -7.10 15.75
CA LEU A 51 -10.67 -7.40 16.00
C LEU A 51 -11.43 -6.18 16.54
N LEU A 52 -10.83 -5.44 17.49
CA LEU A 52 -11.41 -4.20 18.00
C LEU A 52 -11.61 -3.17 16.88
N LEU A 53 -10.60 -2.96 16.03
CA LEU A 53 -10.70 -2.03 14.90
C LEU A 53 -11.75 -2.46 13.88
N TYR A 54 -11.91 -3.75 13.62
CA TYR A 54 -12.96 -4.27 12.76
C TYR A 54 -14.36 -4.04 13.34
N VAL A 55 -14.56 -4.28 14.64
CA VAL A 55 -15.83 -3.99 15.31
C VAL A 55 -16.16 -2.50 15.22
N LEU A 56 -15.19 -1.62 15.51
CA LEU A 56 -15.38 -0.17 15.39
C LEU A 56 -15.69 0.26 13.95
N LEU A 57 -15.02 -0.32 12.95
CA LEU A 57 -15.30 -0.09 11.55
C LEU A 57 -16.74 -0.51 11.18
N MET A 58 -17.18 -1.69 11.62
CA MET A 58 -18.55 -2.17 11.39
C MET A 58 -19.59 -1.23 12.02
N LEU A 59 -19.31 -0.69 13.21
CA LEU A 59 -20.18 0.32 13.83
C LEU A 59 -20.26 1.60 12.99
N HIS A 60 -19.13 2.10 12.47
CA HIS A 60 -19.13 3.24 11.55
C HIS A 60 -19.93 2.96 10.26
N ILE A 61 -19.78 1.77 9.69
CA ILE A 61 -20.56 1.33 8.52
C ILE A 61 -22.05 1.28 8.85
N ALA A 62 -22.44 0.77 10.02
CA ALA A 62 -23.83 0.69 10.44
C ALA A 62 -24.47 2.07 10.63
N VAL A 63 -23.73 3.03 11.21
CA VAL A 63 -24.17 4.42 11.39
C VAL A 63 -24.39 5.12 10.06
N ASP A 64 -23.44 5.00 9.12
CA ASP A 64 -23.48 5.65 7.80
C ASP A 64 -23.95 4.72 6.67
N ARG A 65 -24.73 3.68 6.99
CA ARG A 65 -25.11 2.58 6.08
C ARG A 65 -25.63 3.03 4.72
N THR A 66 -26.37 4.14 4.67
CA THR A 66 -26.92 4.67 3.42
C THR A 66 -25.81 5.17 2.49
N ARG A 67 -24.80 5.85 3.01
CA ARG A 67 -23.68 6.37 2.21
C ARG A 67 -22.79 5.22 1.73
N PHE A 68 -22.51 4.26 2.60
CA PHE A 68 -21.79 3.04 2.22
C PHE A 68 -22.54 2.24 1.15
N GLY A 69 -23.83 1.98 1.35
CA GLY A 69 -24.66 1.27 0.38
C GLY A 69 -24.67 1.97 -0.97
N LEU A 70 -24.87 3.30 -1.00
CA LEU A 70 -24.81 4.07 -2.23
C LEU A 70 -23.43 3.99 -2.89
N LEU A 71 -22.34 4.15 -2.15
CA LEU A 71 -20.98 4.06 -2.69
C LEU A 71 -20.73 2.68 -3.33
N LEU A 72 -21.09 1.60 -2.63
CA LEU A 72 -20.90 0.24 -3.10
C LEU A 72 -21.77 -0.07 -4.32
N LEU A 73 -23.04 0.34 -4.34
CA LEU A 73 -23.94 0.10 -5.47
C LEU A 73 -23.50 0.81 -6.76
N HIS A 74 -22.84 1.97 -6.65
CA HIS A 74 -22.25 2.65 -7.82
C HIS A 74 -20.92 2.03 -8.26
N SER A 75 -20.30 1.21 -7.42
CA SER A 75 -18.99 0.59 -7.62
C SER A 75 -19.10 -0.79 -8.28
N HIS A 76 -19.67 -0.82 -9.49
CA HIS A 76 -19.96 -2.06 -10.22
C HIS A 76 -18.71 -2.96 -10.45
N LEU A 77 -17.54 -2.38 -10.77
CA LEU A 77 -16.31 -3.18 -10.93
C LEU A 77 -15.86 -3.82 -9.62
N TYR A 78 -15.99 -3.11 -8.49
CA TYR A 78 -15.71 -3.66 -7.17
C TYR A 78 -16.65 -4.82 -6.83
N LEU A 79 -17.95 -4.64 -7.05
CA LEU A 79 -18.94 -5.70 -6.80
C LEU A 79 -18.69 -6.93 -7.69
N ALA A 80 -18.34 -6.71 -8.96
CA ALA A 80 -17.98 -7.80 -9.87
C ALA A 80 -16.71 -8.54 -9.40
N PHE A 81 -15.68 -7.80 -8.99
CA PHE A 81 -14.46 -8.38 -8.44
C PHE A 81 -14.73 -9.17 -7.15
N VAL A 82 -15.52 -8.64 -6.21
CA VAL A 82 -15.89 -9.34 -4.97
C VAL A 82 -16.71 -10.59 -5.27
N ALA A 83 -17.71 -10.51 -6.15
CA ALA A 83 -18.51 -11.67 -6.54
C ALA A 83 -17.64 -12.76 -7.15
N PHE A 84 -16.70 -12.38 -8.03
CA PHE A 84 -15.76 -13.32 -8.62
C PHE A 84 -14.82 -13.91 -7.57
N ALA A 85 -14.29 -13.10 -6.66
CA ALA A 85 -13.42 -13.57 -5.57
C ALA A 85 -14.14 -14.55 -4.64
N VAL A 86 -15.45 -14.39 -4.40
CA VAL A 86 -16.27 -15.37 -3.65
C VAL A 86 -16.41 -16.69 -4.39
N VAL A 87 -16.62 -16.68 -5.72
CA VAL A 87 -16.63 -17.90 -6.53
C VAL A 87 -15.27 -18.58 -6.51
N SER A 88 -14.19 -17.80 -6.64
CA SER A 88 -12.80 -18.28 -6.57
C SER A 88 -12.47 -18.86 -5.18
N LEU A 89 -13.00 -18.27 -4.10
CA LEU A 89 -12.87 -18.79 -2.74
C LEU A 89 -13.47 -20.19 -2.57
N ALA A 90 -14.60 -20.48 -3.22
CA ALA A 90 -15.22 -21.80 -3.18
C ALA A 90 -14.36 -22.90 -3.83
N LEU A 91 -13.34 -22.51 -4.61
CA LEU A 91 -12.38 -23.39 -5.27
C LEU A 91 -11.06 -23.52 -4.49
N SER A 92 -10.90 -22.78 -3.38
CA SER A 92 -9.69 -22.84 -2.57
C SER A 92 -9.53 -24.22 -1.92
N ALA A 93 -8.30 -24.73 -1.91
CA ALA A 93 -7.95 -25.97 -1.21
C ALA A 93 -8.08 -25.86 0.32
N ASP A 94 -7.98 -24.64 0.88
CA ASP A 94 -8.22 -24.32 2.30
C ASP A 94 -9.37 -23.31 2.44
N PRO A 95 -10.64 -23.75 2.37
CA PRO A 95 -11.79 -22.84 2.46
C PRO A 95 -11.85 -22.07 3.79
N ALA A 96 -11.43 -22.71 4.89
CA ALA A 96 -11.51 -22.11 6.22
C ALA A 96 -10.50 -20.96 6.37
N GLY A 97 -9.21 -21.22 6.15
CA GLY A 97 -8.18 -20.18 6.24
C GLY A 97 -8.36 -19.07 5.19
N SER A 98 -8.71 -19.44 3.95
CA SER A 98 -8.99 -18.48 2.89
C SER A 98 -10.18 -17.57 3.22
N SER A 99 -11.24 -18.09 3.86
CA SER A 99 -12.42 -17.29 4.21
C SER A 99 -12.11 -16.19 5.22
N VAL A 100 -11.27 -16.49 6.22
CA VAL A 100 -10.82 -15.51 7.23
C VAL A 100 -9.98 -14.42 6.57
N LYS A 101 -8.97 -14.80 5.77
CA LYS A 101 -8.11 -13.85 5.07
C LYS A 101 -8.92 -12.98 4.09
N PHE A 102 -9.91 -13.57 3.40
CA PHE A 102 -10.80 -12.84 2.50
C PHE A 102 -11.72 -11.87 3.26
N ALA A 103 -12.26 -12.26 4.41
CA ALA A 103 -13.05 -11.36 5.25
C ALA A 103 -12.22 -10.16 5.74
N MET A 104 -10.96 -10.39 6.16
CA MET A 104 -10.04 -9.33 6.55
C MET A 104 -9.70 -8.40 5.37
N TYR A 105 -9.55 -8.96 4.17
CA TYR A 105 -9.35 -8.19 2.95
C TYR A 105 -10.57 -7.31 2.64
N LEU A 106 -11.79 -7.87 2.70
CA LEU A 106 -13.03 -7.10 2.53
C LEU A 106 -13.13 -5.96 3.55
N LEU A 107 -12.83 -6.21 4.83
CA LEU A 107 -12.80 -5.17 5.87
C LEU A 107 -11.76 -4.09 5.58
N THR A 108 -10.61 -4.45 5.01
CA THR A 108 -9.61 -3.48 4.55
C THR A 108 -10.15 -2.59 3.42
N THR A 109 -10.86 -3.17 2.45
CA THR A 109 -11.52 -2.38 1.39
C THR A 109 -12.67 -1.51 1.92
N MET A 110 -13.39 -1.97 2.95
CA MET A 110 -14.43 -1.19 3.62
C MET A 110 -13.83 -0.02 4.41
N PHE A 111 -12.65 -0.19 5.00
CA PHE A 111 -11.92 0.93 5.61
C PHE A 111 -11.58 2.00 4.56
N SER A 112 -11.15 1.61 3.35
CA SER A 112 -10.96 2.57 2.25
C SER A 112 -12.23 3.35 1.92
N ALA A 113 -13.38 2.65 1.84
CA ALA A 113 -14.69 3.28 1.63
C ALA A 113 -15.03 4.26 2.78
N TRP A 114 -14.74 3.88 4.03
CA TRP A 114 -14.91 4.76 5.18
C TRP A 114 -14.03 6.01 5.10
N VAL A 115 -12.76 5.87 4.71
CA VAL A 115 -11.84 7.00 4.50
C VAL A 115 -12.37 7.93 3.41
N VAL A 116 -12.88 7.40 2.29
CA VAL A 116 -13.50 8.22 1.24
C VAL A 116 -14.70 9.04 1.75
N ILE A 117 -15.56 8.43 2.56
CA ILE A 117 -16.79 9.07 3.07
C ILE A 117 -16.48 10.10 4.17
N SER A 118 -15.52 9.79 5.04
CA SER A 118 -15.34 10.48 6.33
C SER A 118 -14.12 11.40 6.38
N CYS A 119 -13.13 11.18 5.51
CA CYS A 119 -11.84 11.86 5.57
C CYS A 119 -11.49 12.56 4.25
N PRO A 120 -11.52 13.92 4.22
CA PRO A 120 -10.99 14.68 3.09
C PRO A 120 -9.52 14.35 2.83
N VAL A 121 -9.07 14.49 1.58
CA VAL A 121 -7.68 14.23 1.17
C VAL A 121 -6.71 15.03 2.02
N ASP A 122 -7.03 16.31 2.28
CA ASP A 122 -6.18 17.19 3.04
C ASP A 122 -5.93 16.68 4.47
N ARG A 123 -6.98 16.16 5.11
CA ARG A 123 -6.91 15.59 6.46
C ARG A 123 -6.11 14.29 6.47
N LEU A 124 -6.26 13.44 5.44
CA LEU A 124 -5.51 12.19 5.35
C LEU A 124 -4.01 12.48 5.23
N VAL A 125 -3.61 13.40 4.35
CA VAL A 125 -2.20 13.79 4.16
C VAL A 125 -1.61 14.41 5.43
N ASP A 126 -2.36 15.29 6.11
CA ASP A 126 -1.93 15.85 7.39
C ASP A 126 -1.78 14.78 8.49
N THR A 127 -2.68 13.79 8.51
CA THR A 127 -2.65 12.69 9.47
C THR A 127 -1.45 11.78 9.23
N LEU A 128 -1.23 11.37 7.98
CA LEU A 128 -0.08 10.54 7.60
C LEU A 128 1.24 11.27 7.87
N PHE A 129 1.32 12.57 7.61
CA PHE A 129 2.50 13.37 7.92
C PHE A 129 2.80 13.39 9.44
N ARG A 130 1.78 13.50 10.29
CA ARG A 130 1.96 13.44 11.76
C ARG A 130 2.40 12.06 12.23
N ILE A 131 1.80 11.00 11.68
CA ILE A 131 2.24 9.62 11.92
C ILE A 131 3.70 9.46 11.50
N GLY A 132 4.07 9.96 10.32
CA GLY A 132 5.45 10.00 9.82
C GLY A 132 6.43 10.60 10.81
N ILE A 133 6.12 11.77 11.37
CA ILE A 133 6.96 12.43 12.38
C ILE A 133 7.12 11.55 13.63
N VAL A 134 6.02 11.05 14.19
CA VAL A 134 6.05 10.25 15.43
C VAL A 134 6.85 8.97 15.21
N VAL A 135 6.58 8.25 14.13
CA VAL A 135 7.26 6.99 13.80
C VAL A 135 8.73 7.23 13.51
N LEU A 136 9.10 8.32 12.83
CA LEU A 136 10.50 8.66 12.59
C LEU A 136 11.24 8.93 13.90
N ILE A 137 10.65 9.69 14.82
CA ILE A 137 11.24 9.95 16.14
C ILE A 137 11.45 8.63 16.90
N VAL A 138 10.41 7.80 16.98
CA VAL A 138 10.49 6.48 17.64
C VAL A 138 11.54 5.59 16.99
N HIS A 139 11.58 5.55 15.65
CA HIS A 139 12.54 4.74 14.88
C HIS A 139 13.99 5.16 15.15
N VAL A 140 14.27 6.46 15.27
CA VAL A 140 15.61 6.96 15.59
C VAL A 140 15.97 6.69 17.06
N LEU A 141 15.04 6.95 17.98
CA LEU A 141 15.28 6.74 19.43
C LEU A 141 15.53 5.28 19.78
N LEU A 142 14.89 4.34 19.07
CA LEU A 142 15.05 2.90 19.31
C LEU A 142 16.27 2.30 18.59
N PHE A 143 16.98 3.06 17.75
CA PHE A 143 18.16 2.57 17.02
C PHE A 143 19.23 1.96 17.94
N PRO A 144 19.61 2.58 19.09
CA PRO A 144 20.64 2.00 19.97
C PRO A 144 20.22 0.69 20.65
N VAL A 145 18.90 0.43 20.76
CA VAL A 145 18.35 -0.76 21.43
C VAL A 145 18.17 -1.89 20.42
N ILE A 146 17.58 -1.58 19.26
CA ILE A 146 17.13 -2.59 18.29
C ILE A 146 18.19 -2.82 17.20
N GLY A 147 18.98 -1.80 16.87
CA GLY A 147 19.79 -1.76 15.64
C GLY A 147 20.87 -2.84 15.53
N SER A 148 21.37 -3.36 16.65
CA SER A 148 22.41 -4.39 16.69
C SER A 148 21.89 -5.80 16.95
N GLU A 149 20.66 -5.95 17.41
CA GLU A 149 20.12 -7.24 17.87
C GLU A 149 19.49 -8.05 16.72
N TRP A 150 18.97 -7.36 15.70
CA TRP A 150 18.10 -7.98 14.70
C TRP A 150 18.68 -7.90 13.30
N ASN A 151 18.80 -9.06 12.66
CA ASN A 151 19.13 -9.12 11.25
C ASN A 151 17.87 -8.98 10.39
N TYR A 152 17.65 -7.78 9.85
CA TYR A 152 16.54 -7.49 8.95
C TYR A 152 16.76 -7.98 7.50
N ASP A 153 17.94 -8.53 7.21
CA ASP A 153 18.28 -9.07 5.91
C ASP A 153 19.04 -10.39 6.06
N ALA A 154 18.35 -11.52 5.88
CA ALA A 154 18.97 -12.84 5.94
C ALA A 154 20.20 -13.00 5.02
N LEU A 155 20.30 -12.20 3.95
CA LEU A 155 21.43 -12.21 3.02
C LEU A 155 22.55 -11.21 3.38
N ASN A 156 22.45 -10.49 4.51
CA ASN A 156 23.44 -9.54 5.03
C ASN A 156 23.95 -8.53 4.00
N ARG A 157 23.07 -8.06 3.11
CA ARG A 157 23.45 -7.17 2.03
C ARG A 157 23.66 -5.75 2.56
N PRO A 158 24.70 -5.03 2.10
CA PRO A 158 24.89 -3.65 2.49
C PRO A 158 23.74 -2.78 1.97
N THR A 159 23.41 -1.74 2.74
CA THR A 159 22.51 -0.66 2.31
C THR A 159 23.22 0.22 1.29
N VAL A 160 22.48 1.16 0.68
CA VAL A 160 23.08 2.21 -0.17
C VAL A 160 24.04 3.11 0.65
N LEU A 161 23.93 3.10 1.97
CA LEU A 161 24.83 3.81 2.88
C LEU A 161 26.06 2.97 3.28
N GLY A 162 26.19 1.73 2.78
CA GLY A 162 27.25 0.80 3.16
C GLY A 162 27.09 0.20 4.56
N THR A 163 25.94 0.38 5.20
CA THR A 163 25.63 -0.14 6.55
C THR A 163 24.86 -1.45 6.47
N GLN A 164 24.65 -2.11 7.62
CA GLN A 164 23.61 -3.14 7.74
C GLN A 164 22.22 -2.51 7.63
N ALA A 165 21.24 -3.31 7.21
CA ALA A 165 19.85 -2.88 7.06
C ALA A 165 19.20 -2.68 8.43
N TYR A 166 18.58 -1.52 8.63
CA TYR A 166 17.85 -1.19 9.86
C TYR A 166 16.39 -0.88 9.56
N ALA A 167 15.48 -1.75 10.00
CA ALA A 167 14.04 -1.55 9.83
C ALA A 167 13.33 -1.07 11.10
N GLY A 168 14.02 -0.97 12.25
CA GLY A 168 13.47 -0.48 13.52
C GLY A 168 12.16 -1.14 13.92
N VAL A 169 11.09 -0.36 14.09
CA VAL A 169 9.78 -0.82 14.61
C VAL A 169 8.98 -1.72 13.65
N PHE A 170 9.44 -1.90 12.42
CA PHE A 170 8.75 -2.66 11.39
C PHE A 170 9.17 -4.13 11.40
N GLY A 171 8.22 -5.03 11.09
CA GLY A 171 8.48 -6.47 11.03
C GLY A 171 9.42 -6.91 9.89
N HIS A 172 9.59 -6.09 8.86
CA HIS A 172 10.43 -6.40 7.71
C HIS A 172 10.98 -5.14 7.05
N LYS A 173 12.16 -5.25 6.41
CA LYS A 173 12.82 -4.10 5.74
C LYS A 173 12.03 -3.51 4.57
N ASN A 174 11.26 -4.33 3.84
CA ASN A 174 10.43 -3.85 2.73
C ASN A 174 9.24 -3.03 3.25
N LEU A 175 8.66 -3.45 4.39
CA LEU A 175 7.60 -2.70 5.05
C LEU A 175 8.12 -1.33 5.54
N ALA A 176 9.29 -1.31 6.19
CA ALA A 176 9.94 -0.05 6.59
C ALA A 176 10.25 0.84 5.38
N GLY A 177 10.80 0.26 4.31
CA GLY A 177 11.09 0.99 3.07
C GLY A 177 9.83 1.55 2.42
N ALA A 178 8.74 0.78 2.36
CA ALA A 178 7.46 1.22 1.84
C ALA A 178 6.91 2.41 2.65
N PHE A 179 6.98 2.32 3.98
CA PHE A 179 6.57 3.41 4.88
C PHE A 179 7.40 4.67 4.66
N PHE A 180 8.73 4.60 4.73
CA PHE A 180 9.59 5.78 4.60
C PHE A 180 9.54 6.37 3.19
N GLY A 181 9.46 5.54 2.15
CA GLY A 181 9.23 6.00 0.77
C GLY A 181 7.92 6.76 0.61
N LEU A 182 6.83 6.26 1.19
CA LEU A 182 5.56 6.97 1.21
C LEU A 182 5.64 8.29 1.98
N MET A 183 6.33 8.34 3.12
CA MET A 183 6.50 9.58 3.89
C MET A 183 7.34 10.63 3.14
N VAL A 184 8.36 10.21 2.39
CA VAL A 184 9.09 11.11 1.46
C VAL A 184 8.12 11.73 0.46
N LEU A 185 7.21 10.94 -0.13
CA LEU A 185 6.22 11.44 -1.09
C LEU A 185 5.20 12.38 -0.46
N ILE A 186 4.76 12.11 0.76
CA ILE A 186 3.88 13.02 1.52
C ILE A 186 4.58 14.36 1.75
N CYS A 187 5.83 14.35 2.21
CA CYS A 187 6.62 15.57 2.39
C CYS A 187 6.84 16.30 1.06
N PHE A 188 7.10 15.58 -0.02
CA PHE A 188 7.26 16.12 -1.37
C PHE A 188 5.98 16.84 -1.86
N VAL A 189 4.81 16.21 -1.72
CA VAL A 189 3.52 16.83 -2.08
C VAL A 189 3.23 18.06 -1.22
N ARG A 190 3.51 18.00 0.10
CA ARG A 190 3.36 19.16 0.99
C ARG A 190 4.28 20.31 0.60
N MET A 191 5.49 20.00 0.16
CA MET A 191 6.46 21.00 -0.32
C MET A 191 6.01 21.69 -1.60
N LEU A 192 5.38 20.94 -2.53
CA LEU A 192 4.94 21.45 -3.83
C LEU A 192 3.60 22.18 -3.78
N ALA A 193 2.62 21.65 -3.05
CA ALA A 193 1.25 22.13 -3.05
C ALA A 193 0.84 22.88 -1.75
N GLY A 194 1.61 22.71 -0.67
CA GLY A 194 1.35 23.37 0.60
C GLY A 194 1.81 24.84 0.66
N PRO A 195 1.36 25.61 1.65
CA PRO A 195 1.74 27.00 1.83
C PRO A 195 3.23 27.14 2.15
N ARG A 196 3.85 28.23 1.68
CA ARG A 196 5.30 28.48 1.73
C ARG A 196 5.94 28.28 3.11
N ARG A 197 5.21 28.57 4.20
CA ARG A 197 5.66 28.33 5.59
C ARG A 197 5.92 26.86 5.93
N GLN A 198 5.33 25.92 5.21
CA GLN A 198 5.51 24.48 5.40
C GLN A 198 6.74 23.93 4.65
N PHE A 199 7.30 24.70 3.71
CA PHE A 199 8.37 24.25 2.82
C PHE A 199 9.59 23.75 3.59
N GLY A 200 10.14 24.57 4.50
CA GLY A 200 11.36 24.22 5.24
C GLY A 200 11.21 22.95 6.08
N TRP A 201 10.10 22.83 6.83
CA TRP A 201 9.83 21.63 7.63
C TRP A 201 9.57 20.39 6.76
N SER A 202 8.88 20.54 5.63
CA SER A 202 8.63 19.42 4.72
C SER A 202 9.93 18.95 4.07
N LEU A 203 10.81 19.87 3.68
CA LEU A 203 12.13 19.55 3.12
C LEU A 203 13.02 18.83 4.15
N LEU A 204 13.09 19.33 5.39
CA LEU A 204 13.85 18.69 6.47
C LEU A 204 13.36 17.26 6.72
N LEU A 205 12.05 17.07 6.89
CA LEU A 205 11.47 15.76 7.15
C LEU A 205 11.57 14.82 5.94
N MET A 206 11.49 15.36 4.72
CA MET A 206 11.75 14.59 3.50
C MET A 206 13.17 14.01 3.51
N GLY A 207 14.17 14.81 3.87
CA GLY A 207 15.56 14.36 4.01
C GLY A 207 15.72 13.28 5.08
N CYS A 208 15.08 13.46 6.24
CA CYS A 208 15.15 12.48 7.33
C CYS A 208 14.51 11.14 6.95
N HIS A 209 13.33 11.16 6.32
CA HIS A 209 12.68 9.94 5.83
C HIS A 209 13.46 9.28 4.69
N PHE A 210 14.12 10.06 3.83
CA PHE A 210 14.99 9.52 2.79
C PHE A 210 16.19 8.78 3.39
N VAL A 211 16.83 9.34 4.42
CA VAL A 211 17.91 8.67 5.15
C VAL A 211 17.41 7.39 5.83
N ALA A 212 16.24 7.41 6.47
CA ALA A 212 15.64 6.21 7.07
C ALA A 212 15.32 5.12 6.03
N LEU A 213 14.82 5.51 4.84
CA LEU A 213 14.63 4.61 3.71
C LEU A 213 15.95 4.00 3.22
N ALA A 214 16.99 4.82 3.08
CA ALA A 214 18.30 4.35 2.67
C ALA A 214 18.90 3.38 3.71
N ALA A 215 18.74 3.66 5.00
CA ALA A 215 19.16 2.79 6.10
C ALA A 215 18.36 1.47 6.17
N ALA A 216 17.08 1.47 5.79
CA ALA A 216 16.28 0.24 5.69
C ALA A 216 16.81 -0.72 4.61
N GLY A 217 17.59 -0.23 3.64
CA GLY A 217 18.24 -1.08 2.64
C GLY A 217 17.26 -1.78 1.69
N SER A 218 16.05 -1.25 1.50
CA SER A 218 15.06 -1.85 0.60
C SER A 218 15.05 -1.18 -0.78
N ALA A 219 15.67 -1.85 -1.76
CA ALA A 219 15.86 -1.34 -3.12
C ALA A 219 14.53 -1.10 -3.88
N GLY A 220 13.53 -1.97 -3.71
CA GLY A 220 12.23 -1.87 -4.39
C GLY A 220 11.48 -0.57 -4.06
N PRO A 221 11.19 -0.29 -2.78
CA PRO A 221 10.63 0.98 -2.33
C PRO A 221 11.48 2.21 -2.67
N LEU A 222 12.83 2.10 -2.63
CA LEU A 222 13.71 3.20 -3.04
C LEU A 222 13.51 3.57 -4.51
N ILE A 223 13.57 2.59 -5.41
CA ILE A 223 13.36 2.81 -6.85
C ILE A 223 11.94 3.33 -7.09
N SER A 224 10.95 2.73 -6.43
CA SER A 224 9.54 3.11 -6.56
C SER A 224 9.30 4.56 -6.12
N MET A 225 9.93 4.99 -5.03
CA MET A 225 9.87 6.38 -4.55
C MET A 225 10.51 7.33 -5.57
N LEU A 226 11.73 7.03 -6.05
CA LEU A 226 12.43 7.89 -7.02
C LEU A 226 11.65 8.05 -8.33
N THR A 227 11.14 6.93 -8.88
CA THR A 227 10.31 6.96 -10.09
C THR A 227 9.02 7.74 -9.86
N THR A 228 8.38 7.57 -8.69
CA THR A 228 7.15 8.31 -8.35
C THR A 228 7.40 9.80 -8.23
N VAL A 229 8.49 10.23 -7.59
CA VAL A 229 8.88 11.65 -7.50
C VAL A 229 9.04 12.24 -8.90
N ALA A 230 9.76 11.54 -9.78
CA ALA A 230 9.98 12.00 -11.16
C ALA A 230 8.67 12.13 -11.95
N VAL A 231 7.85 11.09 -11.97
CA VAL A 231 6.57 11.09 -12.70
C VAL A 231 5.59 12.12 -12.13
N THR A 232 5.51 12.25 -10.80
CA THR A 232 4.65 13.25 -10.14
C THR A 232 5.09 14.67 -10.46
N PHE A 233 6.40 14.94 -10.50
CA PHE A 233 6.92 16.24 -10.90
C PHE A 233 6.62 16.55 -12.37
N GLY A 234 6.77 15.57 -13.26
CA GLY A 234 6.38 15.70 -14.67
C GLY A 234 4.89 16.01 -14.82
N LEU A 235 4.03 15.32 -14.08
CA LEU A 235 2.59 15.59 -14.05
C LEU A 235 2.29 16.99 -13.52
N LEU A 236 2.97 17.44 -12.46
CA LEU A 236 2.85 18.80 -11.95
C LEU A 236 3.13 19.84 -13.05
N LEU A 237 4.19 19.68 -13.84
CA LEU A 237 4.50 20.61 -14.93
C LEU A 237 3.39 20.67 -15.98
N VAL A 238 2.81 19.52 -16.33
CA VAL A 238 1.67 19.41 -17.26
C VAL A 238 0.45 20.11 -16.68
N VAL A 239 0.09 19.80 -15.44
CA VAL A 239 -1.09 20.36 -14.77
C VAL A 239 -0.96 21.87 -14.61
N LEU A 240 0.24 22.40 -14.31
CA LEU A 240 0.51 23.84 -14.23
C LEU A 240 0.51 24.56 -15.59
N GLY A 241 0.29 23.86 -16.70
CA GLY A 241 0.25 24.45 -18.04
C GLY A 241 1.63 24.84 -18.59
N ARG A 242 2.72 24.39 -17.96
CA ARG A 242 4.11 24.69 -18.37
C ARG A 242 4.56 23.76 -19.50
N ARG A 243 3.83 23.78 -20.63
CA ARG A 243 3.97 22.80 -21.74
C ARG A 243 5.41 22.63 -22.22
N GLY A 244 6.13 23.73 -22.49
CA GLY A 244 7.53 23.64 -22.94
C GLY A 244 8.46 22.97 -21.92
N ALA A 245 8.35 23.34 -20.64
CA ALA A 245 9.12 22.72 -19.56
C ALA A 245 8.73 21.25 -19.37
N ALA A 246 7.44 20.92 -19.45
CA ALA A 246 6.94 19.55 -19.38
C ALA A 246 7.50 18.71 -20.54
N SER A 247 7.47 19.21 -21.78
CA SER A 247 8.02 18.50 -22.94
C SER A 247 9.51 18.21 -22.79
N ILE A 248 10.30 19.22 -22.40
CA ILE A 248 11.74 19.05 -22.15
C ILE A 248 11.98 18.03 -21.03
N TYR A 249 11.20 18.12 -19.94
CA TYR A 249 11.31 17.20 -18.82
C TYR A 249 11.00 15.74 -19.22
N TRP A 250 9.90 15.50 -19.93
CA TRP A 250 9.50 14.17 -20.38
C TRP A 250 10.43 13.60 -21.45
N LEU A 251 10.95 14.44 -22.35
CA LEU A 251 12.00 14.03 -23.29
C LEU A 251 13.26 13.62 -22.55
N GLY A 252 13.72 14.43 -21.59
CA GLY A 252 14.89 14.09 -20.77
C GLY A 252 14.69 12.81 -19.97
N LEU A 253 13.51 12.61 -19.36
CA LEU A 253 13.18 11.40 -18.63
C LEU A 253 13.10 10.17 -19.55
N ALA A 254 12.56 10.30 -20.76
CA ALA A 254 12.52 9.25 -21.76
C ALA A 254 13.92 8.89 -22.27
N SER A 255 14.78 9.89 -22.53
CA SER A 255 16.19 9.67 -22.88
C SER A 255 16.94 8.96 -21.75
N PHE A 256 16.73 9.37 -20.50
CA PHE A 256 17.31 8.70 -19.34
C PHE A 256 16.84 7.25 -19.24
N ALA A 257 15.54 6.99 -19.40
CA ALA A 257 14.99 5.63 -19.42
C ALA A 257 15.60 4.78 -20.53
N LEU A 258 15.81 5.34 -21.72
CA LEU A 258 16.47 4.63 -22.83
C LEU A 258 17.92 4.27 -22.49
N VAL A 259 18.67 5.18 -21.84
CA VAL A 259 20.03 4.88 -21.36
C VAL A 259 19.99 3.72 -20.37
N VAL A 260 19.06 3.75 -19.40
CA VAL A 260 18.90 2.66 -18.41
C VAL A 260 18.60 1.33 -19.10
N LEU A 261 17.82 1.30 -20.18
CA LEU A 261 17.51 0.06 -20.91
C LEU A 261 18.72 -0.54 -21.65
N VAL A 262 19.72 0.26 -22.01
CA VAL A 262 20.92 -0.21 -22.73
C VAL A 262 22.05 -0.56 -21.77
N VAL A 263 22.05 -0.03 -20.54
CA VAL A 263 23.04 -0.40 -19.52
C VAL A 263 22.80 -1.85 -19.07
N PRO A 264 23.84 -2.71 -19.04
CA PRO A 264 23.68 -4.08 -18.56
C PRO A 264 23.12 -4.11 -17.15
N SER A 265 22.11 -4.96 -16.94
CA SER A 265 21.33 -4.97 -15.70
C SER A 265 22.17 -5.22 -14.45
N ASP A 266 23.29 -5.96 -14.55
CA ASP A 266 24.22 -6.19 -13.44
C ASP A 266 24.80 -4.90 -12.86
N TYR A 267 25.13 -3.92 -13.70
CA TYR A 267 25.60 -2.61 -13.23
C TYR A 267 24.49 -1.84 -12.51
N LEU A 268 23.25 -1.91 -13.02
CA LEU A 268 22.10 -1.27 -12.39
C LEU A 268 21.78 -1.88 -11.03
N TYR A 269 21.87 -3.20 -10.90
CA TYR A 269 21.67 -3.89 -9.64
C TYR A 269 22.80 -3.58 -8.65
N ALA A 270 24.06 -3.52 -9.11
CA ALA A 270 25.19 -3.15 -8.28
C ALA A 270 25.05 -1.76 -7.66
N LEU A 271 24.46 -0.79 -8.38
CA LEU A 271 24.21 0.58 -7.87
C LEU A 271 23.31 0.62 -6.62
N VAL A 272 22.44 -0.38 -6.44
CA VAL A 272 21.56 -0.52 -5.28
C VAL A 272 21.97 -1.68 -4.36
N GLY A 273 23.19 -2.21 -4.52
CA GLY A 273 23.72 -3.30 -3.70
C GLY A 273 22.97 -4.62 -3.92
N ARG A 274 22.63 -4.94 -5.17
CA ARG A 274 21.86 -6.13 -5.57
C ARG A 274 22.59 -6.94 -6.64
N SER A 275 22.31 -8.25 -6.66
CA SER A 275 22.79 -9.23 -7.63
C SER A 275 21.82 -9.40 -8.80
N GLY A 276 22.33 -9.88 -9.95
CA GLY A 276 21.56 -10.14 -11.19
C GLY A 276 20.34 -11.05 -11.06
N ASN A 277 20.28 -11.89 -10.02
CA ASN A 277 19.16 -12.79 -9.75
C ASN A 277 17.96 -12.12 -9.04
N LEU A 278 17.95 -10.79 -8.87
CA LEU A 278 16.90 -10.03 -8.20
C LEU A 278 16.47 -10.66 -6.86
N THR A 279 17.45 -11.19 -6.10
CA THR A 279 17.21 -11.76 -4.77
C THR A 279 16.37 -13.05 -4.78
N GLY A 280 16.36 -13.78 -5.89
CA GLY A 280 15.58 -15.01 -6.09
C GLY A 280 14.29 -14.79 -6.89
N ARG A 281 13.89 -13.54 -7.13
CA ARG A 281 12.66 -13.22 -7.88
C ARG A 281 12.70 -13.65 -9.34
N SER A 282 13.88 -13.63 -9.96
CA SER A 282 14.04 -14.11 -11.34
C SER A 282 13.62 -15.58 -11.48
N PHE A 283 13.89 -16.40 -10.46
CA PHE A 283 13.43 -17.79 -10.42
C PHE A 283 11.91 -17.86 -10.26
N LEU A 284 11.35 -17.17 -9.24
CA LEU A 284 9.90 -17.16 -8.99
C LEU A 284 9.10 -16.77 -10.24
N TRP A 285 9.51 -15.71 -10.92
CA TRP A 285 8.80 -15.22 -12.11
C TRP A 285 8.97 -16.15 -13.32
N SER A 286 10.08 -16.88 -13.41
CA SER A 286 10.28 -17.87 -14.48
C SER A 286 9.41 -19.12 -14.31
N VAL A 287 9.11 -19.50 -13.06
CA VAL A 287 8.29 -20.68 -12.74
C VAL A 287 6.80 -20.33 -12.65
N TRP A 288 6.44 -19.08 -12.36
CA TRP A 288 5.05 -18.62 -12.29
C TRP A 288 4.13 -19.13 -13.43
N PRO A 289 4.55 -19.11 -14.72
CA PRO A 289 3.71 -19.61 -15.81
C PRO A 289 3.31 -21.09 -15.66
N HIS A 290 4.19 -21.94 -15.09
CA HIS A 290 3.89 -23.36 -14.85
C HIS A 290 2.65 -23.51 -13.99
N PHE A 291 2.56 -22.76 -12.89
CA PHE A 291 1.42 -22.81 -11.98
C PHE A 291 0.19 -22.10 -12.55
N PHE A 292 0.37 -20.97 -13.22
CA PHE A 292 -0.75 -20.23 -13.81
C PHE A 292 -1.53 -21.09 -14.83
N TRP A 293 -0.83 -21.85 -15.67
CA TRP A 293 -1.47 -22.66 -16.72
C TRP A 293 -2.20 -23.90 -16.20
N GLN A 294 -2.01 -24.29 -14.93
CA GLN A 294 -2.81 -25.35 -14.32
C GLN A 294 -4.24 -24.89 -13.99
N HIS A 295 -4.41 -23.62 -13.62
CA HIS A 295 -5.71 -23.02 -13.25
C HIS A 295 -5.94 -21.64 -13.89
N PRO A 296 -5.90 -21.51 -15.23
CA PRO A 296 -5.78 -20.21 -15.90
C PRO A 296 -7.03 -19.35 -15.82
N TRP A 297 -8.22 -19.92 -15.60
CA TRP A 297 -9.48 -19.16 -15.66
C TRP A 297 -9.90 -18.56 -14.32
N LEU A 298 -9.90 -19.39 -13.27
CA LEU A 298 -10.42 -19.04 -11.94
C LEU A 298 -9.32 -18.97 -10.86
N GLY A 299 -8.09 -19.36 -11.21
CA GLY A 299 -6.96 -19.39 -10.29
C GLY A 299 -7.09 -20.46 -9.20
N TYR A 300 -6.26 -20.32 -8.18
CA TYR A 300 -6.20 -21.23 -7.03
C TYR A 300 -7.13 -20.84 -5.88
N GLY A 301 -7.90 -19.75 -6.01
CA GLY A 301 -8.68 -19.18 -4.92
C GLY A 301 -7.90 -18.13 -4.12
N PHE A 302 -8.65 -17.25 -3.44
CA PHE A 302 -8.06 -16.23 -2.56
C PHE A 302 -7.20 -16.88 -1.49
N SER A 303 -5.92 -16.51 -1.40
CA SER A 303 -4.93 -17.15 -0.53
C SER A 303 -4.79 -18.68 -0.71
N GLY A 304 -5.31 -19.26 -1.79
CA GLY A 304 -5.34 -20.71 -1.99
C GLY A 304 -4.02 -21.30 -2.50
N PHE A 305 -3.12 -20.50 -3.09
CA PHE A 305 -1.82 -20.98 -3.57
C PHE A 305 -0.80 -21.15 -2.43
N PHE A 306 -0.62 -20.10 -1.62
CA PHE A 306 0.26 -20.08 -0.44
C PHE A 306 -0.53 -20.47 0.82
N ASN A 307 -1.14 -21.66 0.79
CA ASN A 307 -1.83 -22.22 1.94
C ASN A 307 -0.90 -23.14 2.76
N GLU A 308 -1.28 -23.42 4.00
CA GLU A 308 -0.48 -24.20 4.97
C GLU A 308 -0.73 -25.71 4.91
N LEU A 309 -1.49 -26.20 3.92
CA LEU A 309 -1.79 -27.63 3.79
C LEU A 309 -0.57 -28.40 3.26
N PRO A 310 -0.41 -29.69 3.64
CA PRO A 310 0.70 -30.52 3.17
C PRO A 310 0.79 -30.67 1.64
N ASN A 311 -0.34 -30.59 0.94
CA ASN A 311 -0.44 -30.68 -0.52
C ASN A 311 -0.55 -29.30 -1.21
N SER A 312 -0.14 -28.23 -0.52
CA SER A 312 -0.13 -26.87 -1.07
C SER A 312 0.73 -26.78 -2.33
N PRO A 313 0.27 -26.08 -3.39
CA PRO A 313 1.11 -25.78 -4.57
C PRO A 313 2.42 -25.06 -4.22
N ALA A 314 2.46 -24.34 -3.10
CA ALA A 314 3.69 -23.72 -2.59
C ALA A 314 4.78 -24.74 -2.23
N ASN A 315 4.42 -25.98 -1.87
CA ASN A 315 5.39 -27.05 -1.59
C ASN A 315 6.05 -27.55 -2.87
N GLU A 316 5.29 -27.66 -3.96
CA GLU A 316 5.85 -27.95 -5.29
C GLU A 316 6.82 -26.83 -5.71
N LEU A 317 6.42 -25.55 -5.56
CA LEU A 317 7.29 -24.40 -5.83
C LEU A 317 8.60 -24.46 -5.03
N THR A 318 8.51 -24.82 -3.75
CA THR A 318 9.67 -24.96 -2.85
C THR A 318 10.60 -26.07 -3.34
N SER A 319 10.05 -27.21 -3.78
CA SER A 319 10.83 -28.33 -4.32
C SER A 319 11.55 -28.02 -5.64
N MET A 320 10.99 -27.11 -6.45
CA MET A 320 11.61 -26.63 -7.69
C MET A 320 12.72 -25.60 -7.42
N ALA A 321 12.73 -24.98 -6.23
CA ALA A 321 13.67 -23.94 -5.90
C ALA A 321 15.08 -24.52 -5.70
N PRO A 322 16.13 -23.95 -6.33
CA PRO A 322 17.48 -24.51 -6.24
C PRO A 322 18.06 -24.55 -4.80
N TRP A 323 17.47 -23.76 -3.91
CA TRP A 323 17.88 -23.58 -2.51
C TRP A 323 16.85 -24.13 -1.52
N ASN A 324 15.84 -24.89 -1.99
CA ASN A 324 14.77 -25.49 -1.19
C ASN A 324 14.24 -24.56 -0.08
N THR A 325 13.98 -23.30 -0.46
CA THR A 325 13.53 -22.24 0.46
C THR A 325 12.03 -22.07 0.29
N GLU A 326 11.31 -21.98 1.40
CA GLU A 326 9.88 -21.72 1.40
C GLU A 326 9.58 -20.29 0.95
N PHE A 327 8.50 -20.12 0.17
CA PHE A 327 8.04 -18.82 -0.32
C PHE A 327 6.61 -18.56 0.14
N GLY A 328 6.35 -17.34 0.62
CA GLY A 328 5.01 -16.87 0.96
C GLY A 328 4.32 -16.04 -0.12
N SER A 329 5.02 -15.70 -1.20
CA SER A 329 4.50 -14.91 -2.32
C SER A 329 5.38 -15.00 -3.57
N PHE A 330 4.88 -14.54 -4.72
CA PHE A 330 5.73 -14.29 -5.91
C PHE A 330 6.47 -12.95 -5.87
N GLU A 331 6.39 -12.21 -4.75
CA GLU A 331 6.99 -10.89 -4.56
C GLU A 331 6.57 -9.89 -5.65
N ASN A 332 5.36 -10.08 -6.18
CA ASN A 332 4.76 -9.30 -7.26
C ASN A 332 3.24 -9.43 -7.18
N SER A 333 2.57 -8.35 -6.78
CA SER A 333 1.12 -8.34 -6.57
C SER A 333 0.32 -8.66 -7.83
N TYR A 334 0.85 -8.37 -9.02
CA TYR A 334 0.16 -8.64 -10.29
C TYR A 334 0.17 -10.13 -10.60
N LEU A 335 1.33 -10.77 -10.46
CA LEU A 335 1.46 -12.22 -10.62
C LEU A 335 0.59 -12.95 -9.60
N ASP A 336 0.59 -12.48 -8.35
CA ASP A 336 -0.27 -13.05 -7.30
C ASP A 336 -1.76 -12.87 -7.60
N ALA A 337 -2.18 -11.75 -8.22
CA ALA A 337 -3.58 -11.53 -8.62
C ALA A 337 -4.04 -12.54 -9.66
N PHE A 338 -3.25 -12.73 -10.72
CA PHE A 338 -3.56 -13.69 -11.77
C PHE A 338 -3.45 -15.13 -11.29
N LEU A 339 -2.60 -15.43 -10.32
CA LEU A 339 -2.51 -16.76 -9.74
C LEU A 339 -3.71 -17.08 -8.84
N GLN A 340 -4.09 -16.15 -7.97
CA GLN A 340 -5.22 -16.36 -7.05
C GLN A 340 -6.57 -16.40 -7.77
N PHE A 341 -6.78 -15.49 -8.73
CA PHE A 341 -8.09 -15.32 -9.37
C PHE A 341 -8.14 -15.73 -10.84
N GLY A 342 -7.05 -16.26 -11.40
CA GLY A 342 -6.96 -16.58 -12.82
C GLY A 342 -7.02 -15.33 -13.71
N LEU A 343 -7.16 -15.56 -15.01
CA LEU A 343 -7.25 -14.53 -16.04
C LEU A 343 -8.44 -13.59 -15.80
N LEU A 344 -9.59 -14.14 -15.41
CA LEU A 344 -10.83 -13.36 -15.27
C LEU A 344 -10.76 -12.40 -14.08
N GLY A 345 -10.46 -12.91 -12.87
CA GLY A 345 -10.37 -12.06 -11.70
C GLY A 345 -9.11 -11.19 -11.68
N GLY A 346 -8.00 -11.67 -12.24
CA GLY A 346 -6.80 -10.86 -12.47
C GLY A 346 -7.08 -9.68 -13.40
N ALA A 347 -7.80 -9.90 -14.51
CA ALA A 347 -8.21 -8.82 -15.41
C ALA A 347 -9.17 -7.82 -14.73
N LEU A 348 -10.14 -8.29 -13.95
CA LEU A 348 -11.02 -7.41 -13.15
C LEU A 348 -10.21 -6.55 -12.18
N TYR A 349 -9.21 -7.14 -11.52
CA TYR A 349 -8.32 -6.42 -10.62
C TYR A 349 -7.48 -5.35 -11.36
N VAL A 350 -6.93 -5.67 -12.53
CA VAL A 350 -6.22 -4.70 -13.37
C VAL A 350 -7.13 -3.55 -13.81
N LEU A 351 -8.37 -3.84 -14.20
CA LEU A 351 -9.36 -2.81 -14.54
C LEU A 351 -9.69 -1.91 -13.35
N LEU A 352 -9.79 -2.50 -12.14
CA LEU A 352 -9.99 -1.75 -10.91
C LEU A 352 -8.83 -0.79 -10.64
N LEU A 353 -7.59 -1.27 -10.81
CA LEU A 353 -6.40 -0.45 -10.65
C LEU A 353 -6.32 0.65 -11.71
N ALA A 354 -6.67 0.36 -12.96
CA ALA A 354 -6.73 1.34 -14.04
C ALA A 354 -7.76 2.44 -13.72
N ARG A 355 -8.92 2.06 -13.17
CA ARG A 355 -9.94 3.00 -12.70
C ARG A 355 -9.46 3.85 -11.51
N ALA A 356 -8.74 3.25 -10.56
CA ALA A 356 -8.14 3.98 -9.44
C ALA A 356 -7.13 5.03 -9.93
N LEU A 357 -6.26 4.65 -10.88
CA LEU A 357 -5.31 5.55 -11.51
C LEU A 357 -6.03 6.69 -12.25
N TRP A 358 -7.03 6.36 -13.07
CA TRP A 358 -7.85 7.35 -13.76
C TRP A 358 -8.47 8.36 -12.79
N ASN A 359 -9.11 7.89 -11.71
CA ASN A 359 -9.73 8.76 -10.71
C ASN A 359 -8.70 9.67 -10.02
N SER A 360 -7.51 9.15 -9.70
CA SER A 360 -6.44 9.93 -9.08
C SER A 360 -5.90 11.03 -10.01
N ILE A 361 -5.81 10.74 -11.31
CA ILE A 361 -5.40 11.71 -12.34
C ILE A 361 -6.47 12.79 -12.50
N VAL A 362 -7.75 12.40 -12.66
CA VAL A 362 -8.87 13.35 -12.77
C VAL A 362 -8.90 14.28 -11.56
N PHE A 363 -8.79 13.73 -10.35
CA PHE A 363 -8.73 14.52 -9.11
C PHE A 363 -7.59 15.54 -9.12
N THR A 364 -6.42 15.12 -9.60
CA THR A 364 -5.23 15.97 -9.73
C THR A 364 -5.46 17.13 -10.71
N PHE A 365 -6.10 16.88 -11.86
CA PHE A 365 -6.42 17.93 -12.84
C PHE A 365 -7.53 18.87 -12.37
N GLU A 366 -8.48 18.40 -11.59
CA GLU A 366 -9.52 19.24 -10.97
C GLU A 366 -8.99 20.10 -9.81
N ARG A 367 -7.77 19.81 -9.31
CA ARG A 367 -7.08 20.54 -8.23
C ARG A 367 -7.94 20.74 -6.98
N ARG A 368 -8.62 19.68 -6.56
CA ARG A 368 -9.44 19.70 -5.34
C ARG A 368 -8.58 19.58 -4.08
N GLY A 369 -8.88 20.43 -3.10
CA GLY A 369 -8.13 20.48 -1.84
C GLY A 369 -6.75 21.09 -1.99
N MET A 370 -6.07 21.25 -0.86
CA MET A 370 -4.72 21.80 -0.81
C MET A 370 -3.68 20.80 -1.34
N TYR A 371 -3.83 19.51 -1.00
CA TYR A 371 -2.89 18.45 -1.36
C TYR A 371 -3.38 17.65 -2.57
N TRP A 372 -3.78 18.36 -3.64
CA TRP A 372 -4.40 17.78 -4.83
C TRP A 372 -3.54 16.76 -5.61
N LEU A 373 -2.21 16.79 -5.45
CA LEU A 373 -1.27 15.80 -6.03
C LEU A 373 -1.21 14.48 -5.25
N ALA A 374 -1.66 14.46 -4.00
CA ALA A 374 -1.40 13.35 -3.09
C ALA A 374 -1.98 12.01 -3.56
N PRO A 375 -3.26 11.92 -4.02
CA PRO A 375 -3.82 10.64 -4.42
C PRO A 375 -3.06 9.99 -5.58
N PHE A 376 -2.62 10.79 -6.56
CA PHE A 376 -1.83 10.30 -7.69
C PHE A 376 -0.45 9.82 -7.22
N ALA A 377 0.29 10.64 -6.47
CA ALA A 377 1.63 10.29 -6.00
C ALA A 377 1.62 9.03 -5.13
N MET A 378 0.67 8.93 -4.19
CA MET A 378 0.56 7.80 -3.27
C MET A 378 0.14 6.52 -4.00
N LEU A 379 -0.84 6.59 -4.91
CA LEU A 379 -1.26 5.41 -5.67
C LEU A 379 -0.16 4.94 -6.64
N LEU A 380 0.49 5.87 -7.34
CA LEU A 380 1.57 5.53 -8.27
C LEU A 380 2.73 4.82 -7.55
N PHE A 381 3.08 5.27 -6.35
CA PHE A 381 4.06 4.59 -5.52
C PHE A 381 3.68 3.14 -5.23
N VAL A 382 2.43 2.91 -4.79
CA VAL A 382 1.93 1.56 -4.54
C VAL A 382 1.95 0.73 -5.81
N VAL A 383 1.51 1.26 -6.95
CA VAL A 383 1.52 0.57 -8.25
C VAL A 383 2.92 0.10 -8.63
N ILE A 384 3.92 0.98 -8.53
CA ILE A 384 5.31 0.65 -8.90
C ILE A 384 5.92 -0.32 -7.88
N ALA A 385 5.74 -0.06 -6.58
CA ALA A 385 6.25 -0.92 -5.51
C ALA A 385 5.71 -2.35 -5.61
N SER A 386 4.48 -2.51 -6.07
CA SER A 386 3.78 -3.80 -6.16
C SER A 386 4.25 -4.69 -7.30
N ALA A 387 5.06 -4.18 -8.22
CA ALA A 387 5.79 -5.03 -9.17
C ALA A 387 6.95 -5.78 -8.50
N ASN A 388 7.35 -5.33 -7.31
CA ASN A 388 8.49 -5.80 -6.53
C ASN A 388 8.09 -6.17 -5.09
N ASP A 389 6.80 -6.29 -4.82
CA ASP A 389 6.26 -6.63 -3.50
C ASP A 389 4.82 -7.14 -3.67
N SER A 390 4.39 -8.03 -2.78
CA SER A 390 3.05 -8.65 -2.82
C SER A 390 2.04 -7.89 -1.99
N SER A 391 2.13 -6.56 -2.04
CA SER A 391 1.53 -5.65 -1.07
C SER A 391 0.04 -5.33 -1.29
N GLN A 392 -0.48 -5.45 -2.52
CA GLN A 392 -1.84 -4.94 -2.81
C GLN A 392 -2.97 -5.90 -2.42
N LEU A 393 -2.73 -7.20 -2.49
CA LEU A 393 -3.71 -8.23 -2.18
C LEU A 393 -3.67 -8.67 -0.71
N LEU A 394 -2.69 -8.17 0.04
CA LEU A 394 -2.63 -8.40 1.48
C LEU A 394 -3.76 -7.67 2.18
N HIS A 395 -4.46 -8.41 3.04
CA HIS A 395 -5.34 -7.82 4.03
C HIS A 395 -4.51 -6.97 5.01
N ASN A 396 -5.16 -6.00 5.66
CA ASN A 396 -4.54 -5.17 6.69
C ASN A 396 -3.31 -4.38 6.24
N TYR A 397 -3.18 -4.12 4.94
CA TYR A 397 -2.03 -3.44 4.36
C TYR A 397 -2.42 -2.09 3.74
N PHE A 398 -1.63 -1.05 3.99
CA PHE A 398 -1.94 0.30 3.51
C PHE A 398 -1.95 0.43 1.98
N GLY A 399 -1.16 -0.38 1.26
CA GLY A 399 -1.19 -0.46 -0.19
C GLY A 399 -2.58 -0.84 -0.73
N CYS A 400 -3.22 -1.85 -0.14
CA CYS A 400 -4.62 -2.21 -0.42
C CYS A 400 -5.55 -1.03 -0.13
N VAL A 401 -5.37 -0.37 1.02
CA VAL A 401 -6.19 0.78 1.42
C VAL A 401 -6.17 1.87 0.33
N LEU A 402 -4.99 2.20 -0.18
CA LEU A 402 -4.82 3.24 -1.20
C LEU A 402 -5.42 2.90 -2.56
N VAL A 403 -5.28 1.64 -3.01
CA VAL A 403 -5.89 1.20 -4.28
C VAL A 403 -7.39 1.41 -4.23
N PHE A 404 -8.07 0.92 -3.19
CA PHE A 404 -9.52 1.05 -3.08
C PHE A 404 -9.98 2.47 -2.74
N TRP A 405 -9.18 3.25 -1.99
CA TRP A 405 -9.48 4.65 -1.71
C TRP A 405 -9.50 5.48 -3.01
N CYS A 406 -8.51 5.29 -3.88
CA CYS A 406 -8.49 5.94 -5.19
C CYS A 406 -9.54 5.37 -6.15
N TYR A 407 -9.84 4.07 -6.08
CA TYR A 407 -10.90 3.44 -6.89
C TYR A 407 -12.29 3.99 -6.57
N PHE A 408 -12.66 4.07 -5.29
CA PHE A 408 -13.95 4.65 -4.88
C PHE A 408 -14.01 6.15 -5.20
N GLY A 409 -12.86 6.78 -5.36
CA GLY A 409 -12.70 8.18 -5.76
C GLY A 409 -12.29 9.02 -4.55
N PRO A 410 -11.12 9.69 -4.58
CA PRO A 410 -10.77 10.65 -3.56
C PRO A 410 -11.80 11.79 -3.61
N GLU A 411 -12.55 11.97 -2.51
CA GLU A 411 -13.72 12.85 -2.45
C GLU A 411 -14.84 12.47 -3.44
N ALA A 412 -15.19 11.17 -3.47
CA ALA A 412 -16.37 10.69 -4.18
C ALA A 412 -17.56 11.61 -3.87
N ARG A 413 -18.03 12.34 -4.89
CA ARG A 413 -19.26 13.11 -4.82
C ARG A 413 -20.39 12.10 -4.78
N LEU A 414 -20.70 11.59 -3.59
CA LEU A 414 -22.01 11.03 -3.33
C LEU A 414 -22.99 12.17 -3.60
N GLN A 415 -23.51 12.22 -4.83
CA GLN A 415 -24.52 13.18 -5.22
C GLN A 415 -25.60 13.12 -4.14
N MET A 416 -25.88 14.29 -3.56
CA MET A 416 -26.80 14.42 -2.45
C MET A 416 -28.11 13.72 -2.81
N ALA A 417 -28.43 12.60 -2.14
CA ALA A 417 -29.83 12.25 -1.96
C ALA A 417 -30.50 13.49 -1.33
N PRO A 418 -31.63 13.96 -1.89
CA PRO A 418 -32.06 15.33 -1.69
C PRO A 418 -32.37 15.59 -0.22
N ARG A 419 -31.60 16.50 0.39
CA ARG A 419 -31.96 17.16 1.67
C ARG A 419 -33.27 17.98 1.61
N ARG A 420 -34.13 17.77 0.59
CA ARG A 420 -35.42 18.45 0.41
C ARG A 420 -36.63 17.69 0.97
N ALA A 421 -36.46 16.49 1.54
CA ALA A 421 -37.60 15.75 2.12
C ALA A 421 -37.97 16.19 3.56
N PHE A 422 -37.07 16.83 4.31
CA PHE A 422 -37.35 17.22 5.71
C PHE A 422 -37.84 18.67 5.90
N THR A 423 -37.84 19.49 4.85
CA THR A 423 -38.36 20.87 4.91
C THR A 423 -39.84 20.99 4.51
N ARG A 424 -40.44 19.97 3.86
CA ARG A 424 -41.86 20.00 3.49
C ARG A 424 -42.83 19.51 4.58
N LEU A 425 -42.35 18.82 5.62
CA LEU A 425 -43.18 18.42 6.76
C LEU A 425 -43.30 19.49 7.87
N ARG A 426 -42.53 20.60 7.76
CA ARG A 426 -42.70 21.79 8.62
C ARG A 426 -43.53 22.90 7.98
N ALA A 427 -43.80 22.82 6.67
CA ALA A 427 -44.63 23.78 5.96
C ALA A 427 -46.07 23.30 5.75
N SER A 428 -46.39 22.04 6.07
CA SER A 428 -47.76 21.51 6.08
C SER A 428 -48.36 21.42 7.50
N ALA A 429 -47.70 22.03 8.47
CA ALA A 429 -48.16 22.16 9.87
C ALA A 429 -48.22 23.63 10.31
N ALA A 430 -48.37 24.53 9.33
CA ALA A 430 -48.73 25.93 9.52
C ALA A 430 -50.18 26.12 9.08
#